data_AF-A0A850R1E9-F1
#
_entry.id   AF-A0A850R1E9-F1
#
_cell.length_a   1.000
_cell.length_b   1.000
_cell.length_c   1.000
_cell.angle_alpha   90.00
_cell.angle_beta   90.00
_cell.angle_gamma   90.00
#
_symmetry.space_group_name_H-M   'P 1'
#
loop_
_entity.id
_entity.type
_entity.pdbx_description
1 polymer ?
#
loop_
_entity_poly.entity_id
_entity_poly.type
_entity_poly.pdbx_seq_one_letter_code
_entity_poly.pdbx_strand_id
1 'polypeptide(L)'
;MTVIILSLNIVSDNGANKVLVAALKSPEVHSQNIITFHGLRHTHASILISKGVDVDYIAERLGHSDTSITLRVYIHLLQDKRIEDKNNALKAIGEI
;
A
#
# COMPACT_ATOMS: atom_id res chain seq x y z
N MET A 1 -21.56 -29.37 3.46
CA MET A 1 -20.73 -30.29 4.26
C MET A 1 -19.92 -29.43 5.19
N THR A 2 -20.35 -29.42 6.44
CA THR A 2 -20.03 -28.44 7.49
C THR A 2 -18.69 -28.79 8.17
N VAL A 3 -18.09 -27.77 8.81
CA VAL A 3 -17.05 -27.82 9.86
C VAL A 3 -15.64 -28.01 9.29
N ILE A 4 -14.70 -27.05 9.37
CA ILE A 4 -14.14 -26.44 10.59
C ILE A 4 -13.84 -24.96 10.31
N ILE A 5 -14.69 -24.06 10.79
CA ILE A 5 -14.23 -22.73 11.19
C ILE A 5 -13.57 -22.97 12.54
N LEU A 6 -12.25 -23.14 12.55
CA LEU A 6 -11.49 -22.93 13.77
C LEU A 6 -11.90 -21.54 14.25
N SER A 7 -12.39 -21.45 15.48
CA SER A 7 -12.51 -20.21 16.23
C SER A 7 -11.11 -19.64 16.42
N LEU A 8 -10.49 -19.17 15.33
CA LEU A 8 -9.36 -18.28 15.37
C LEU A 8 -9.85 -17.10 16.18
N ASN A 9 -9.15 -16.82 17.26
CA ASN A 9 -9.31 -15.59 18.00
C ASN A 9 -8.79 -14.48 17.06
N ILE A 10 -9.60 -14.12 16.04
CA ILE A 10 -9.20 -13.20 14.98
C ILE A 10 -9.00 -11.85 15.67
N VAL A 11 -7.76 -11.39 15.69
CA VAL A 11 -7.44 -10.06 16.19
C VAL A 11 -8.19 -9.05 15.34
N SER A 12 -9.09 -8.28 15.96
CA SER A 12 -9.80 -7.23 15.25
C SER A 12 -8.83 -6.11 14.83
N ASP A 13 -9.18 -5.35 13.80
CA ASP A 13 -8.38 -4.20 13.35
C ASP A 13 -8.11 -3.22 14.50
N ASN A 14 -9.09 -3.03 15.38
CA ASN A 14 -8.96 -2.20 16.58
C ASN A 14 -7.99 -2.82 17.59
N GLY A 15 -8.03 -4.14 17.79
CA GLY A 15 -7.07 -4.86 18.62
C GLY A 15 -5.65 -4.73 18.09
N ALA A 16 -5.46 -4.96 16.79
CA ALA A 16 -4.18 -4.82 16.12
C ALA A 16 -3.66 -3.38 16.24
N ASN A 17 -4.48 -2.37 15.92
CA ASN A 17 -4.10 -0.96 16.03
C ASN A 17 -3.75 -0.58 17.48
N LYS A 18 -4.46 -1.07 18.49
CA LYS A 18 -4.10 -0.81 19.90
C LYS A 18 -2.71 -1.32 20.24
N VAL A 19 -2.39 -2.55 19.84
CA VAL A 19 -1.06 -3.14 20.05
C VAL A 19 0.01 -2.34 19.30
N LEU A 20 -0.25 -1.96 18.05
CA LEU A 20 0.65 -1.11 17.27
C LEU A 20 0.90 0.23 17.95
N VAL A 21 -0.14 0.91 18.44
CA VAL A 21 0.02 2.19 19.16
C VAL A 21 0.86 2.00 20.43
N ALA A 22 0.65 0.91 21.18
CA ALA A 22 1.47 0.61 22.35
C ALA A 22 2.95 0.42 21.98
N ALA A 23 3.22 -0.32 20.91
CA ALA A 23 4.57 -0.52 20.39
C ALA A 23 5.22 0.79 19.91
N LEU A 24 4.49 1.66 19.21
CA LEU A 24 5.00 2.95 18.73
C LEU A 24 5.37 3.91 19.87
N LYS A 25 4.67 3.81 21.01
CA LYS A 25 4.92 4.64 22.20
C LYS A 25 5.95 4.05 23.16
N SER A 26 6.42 2.83 22.89
CA SER A 26 7.45 2.19 23.69
C SER A 26 8.74 3.04 23.73
N PRO A 27 9.53 2.96 24.80
CA PRO A 27 10.79 3.70 24.92
C PRO A 27 11.76 3.45 23.75
N GLU A 28 11.70 2.26 23.15
CA GLU A 28 12.57 1.83 22.06
C GLU A 28 12.24 2.51 20.74
N VAL A 29 10.95 2.74 20.47
CA VAL A 29 10.48 3.33 19.20
C VAL A 29 10.26 4.83 19.32
N HIS A 30 9.67 5.28 20.43
CA HIS A 30 9.39 6.69 20.74
C HIS A 30 8.86 7.51 19.55
N SER A 31 7.89 6.97 18.80
CA SER A 31 7.37 7.64 17.61
C SER A 31 6.54 8.86 17.98
N GLN A 32 6.87 10.00 17.38
CA GLN A 32 6.09 11.25 17.48
C GLN A 32 4.80 11.22 16.64
N ASN A 33 4.70 10.30 15.68
CA ASN A 33 3.54 10.16 14.82
C ASN A 33 2.93 8.75 14.98
N ILE A 34 1.64 8.69 15.33
CA ILE A 34 0.93 7.43 15.54
C ILE A 34 0.28 7.01 14.23
N ILE A 35 0.71 5.87 13.69
CA ILE A 35 0.18 5.29 12.46
C ILE A 35 -0.68 4.07 12.76
N THR A 36 -1.61 3.77 11.84
CA THR A 36 -2.46 2.58 11.88
C THR A 36 -1.97 1.52 10.89
N PHE A 37 -2.50 0.31 10.96
CA PHE A 37 -2.27 -0.72 9.94
C PHE A 37 -2.73 -0.27 8.55
N HIS A 38 -3.77 0.57 8.47
CA HIS A 38 -4.18 1.18 7.21
C HIS A 38 -3.13 2.18 6.70
N GLY A 39 -2.55 3.00 7.58
CA GLY A 39 -1.42 3.87 7.25
C GLY A 39 -0.19 3.10 6.77
N LEU A 40 0.14 1.99 7.43
CA LEU A 40 1.23 1.10 7.01
C LEU A 40 0.98 0.49 5.62
N ARG A 41 -0.26 0.04 5.36
CA ARG A 41 -0.69 -0.42 4.03
C ARG A 41 -0.47 0.67 2.99
N HIS A 42 -0.77 1.92 3.34
CA HIS A 42 -0.53 3.04 2.44
C HIS A 42 0.94 3.29 2.16
N THR A 43 1.79 3.28 3.19
CA THR A 43 3.24 3.43 3.05
C THR A 43 3.84 2.33 2.17
N HIS A 44 3.40 1.08 2.36
CA HIS A 44 3.85 -0.07 1.56
C HIS A 44 3.58 0.14 0.07
N ALA A 45 2.36 0.57 -0.28
CA ALA A 45 2.02 0.86 -1.67
C ALA A 45 2.82 2.04 -2.25
N SER A 46 2.98 3.13 -1.50
CA SER A 46 3.79 4.29 -1.93
C SER A 46 5.22 3.89 -2.28
N ILE A 47 5.85 3.05 -1.45
CA ILE A 47 7.22 2.56 -1.68
C ILE A 47 7.31 1.70 -2.94
N LEU A 48 6.32 0.84 -3.18
CA LEU A 48 6.30 0.01 -4.38
C LEU A 48 6.12 0.86 -5.65
N ILE A 49 5.26 1.86 -5.61
CA ILE A 49 5.05 2.80 -6.71
C ILE A 49 6.32 3.61 -6.97
N SER A 50 6.97 4.12 -5.93
CA SER A 50 8.23 4.88 -6.09
C SER A 50 9.38 4.03 -6.63
N LYS A 51 9.29 2.70 -6.50
CA LYS A 51 10.23 1.74 -7.09
C LYS A 51 9.85 1.29 -8.50
N GLY A 52 8.83 1.91 -9.10
CA GLY A 52 8.39 1.61 -10.46
C GLY A 52 7.57 0.32 -10.60
N VAL A 53 7.14 -0.31 -9.51
CA VAL A 53 6.29 -1.51 -9.58
C VAL A 53 4.95 -1.17 -10.23
N ASP A 54 4.41 -2.11 -10.98
CA ASP A 54 3.14 -1.99 -11.69
C ASP A 54 1.96 -1.79 -10.72
N VAL A 55 1.09 -0.82 -11.02
CA VAL A 55 -0.01 -0.42 -10.12
C VAL A 55 -1.08 -1.48 -10.02
N ASP A 56 -1.35 -2.20 -11.11
CA ASP A 56 -2.34 -3.27 -11.14
C ASP A 56 -1.85 -4.45 -10.29
N TYR A 57 -0.57 -4.78 -10.40
CA TYR A 57 0.07 -5.77 -9.52
C TYR A 57 0.02 -5.35 -8.04
N ILE A 58 0.26 -4.08 -7.73
CA ILE A 58 0.18 -3.58 -6.35
C ILE A 58 -1.26 -3.71 -5.81
N ALA A 59 -2.27 -3.39 -6.62
CA ALA A 59 -3.66 -3.50 -6.21
C ALA A 59 -4.09 -4.96 -5.96
N GLU A 60 -3.67 -5.88 -6.82
CA GLU A 60 -3.84 -7.32 -6.63
C GLU A 60 -3.17 -7.79 -5.34
N ARG A 61 -1.90 -7.42 -5.13
CA ARG A 61 -1.12 -7.75 -3.93
C ARG A 61 -1.78 -7.28 -2.63
N LEU A 62 -2.45 -6.13 -2.66
CA LEU A 62 -3.14 -5.57 -1.50
C LEU A 62 -4.54 -6.16 -1.29
N GLY A 63 -5.02 -6.99 -2.21
CA GLY A 63 -6.35 -7.58 -2.17
C GLY A 63 -7.45 -6.55 -2.31
N HIS A 64 -7.18 -5.43 -2.99
CA HIS A 64 -8.22 -4.46 -3.31
C HIS A 64 -9.05 -5.02 -4.47
N SER A 65 -10.34 -5.27 -4.24
CA SER A 65 -11.30 -5.57 -5.32
C SER A 65 -11.52 -4.36 -6.24
N ASP A 66 -11.08 -3.16 -5.82
CA ASP A 66 -11.16 -1.93 -6.59
C ASP A 66 -9.78 -1.24 -6.67
N THR A 67 -9.17 -1.30 -7.85
CA THR A 67 -7.89 -0.66 -8.18
C THR A 67 -8.00 0.88 -8.17
N SER A 68 -9.20 1.43 -8.23
CA SER A 68 -9.45 2.88 -8.29
C SER A 68 -9.07 3.61 -6.99
N ILE A 69 -9.08 2.93 -5.84
CA ILE A 69 -8.62 3.51 -4.56
C ILE A 69 -7.11 3.71 -4.60
N THR A 70 -6.36 2.69 -5.04
CA THR A 70 -4.90 2.76 -5.20
C THR A 70 -4.54 3.85 -6.21
N LEU A 71 -5.18 3.86 -7.38
CA LEU A 71 -4.87 4.84 -8.42
C LEU A 71 -5.18 6.28 -7.96
N ARG A 72 -6.28 6.50 -7.25
CA ARG A 72 -6.69 7.85 -6.78
C ARG A 72 -5.80 8.37 -5.65
N VAL A 73 -5.38 7.50 -4.73
CA VAL A 73 -4.50 7.87 -3.61
C VAL A 73 -3.06 8.13 -4.07
N TYR A 74 -2.60 7.41 -5.10
CA TYR A 74 -1.20 7.50 -5.55
C TYR A 74 -0.99 8.23 -6.87
N ILE A 75 -2.03 8.85 -7.44
CA ILE A 75 -1.97 9.48 -8.75
C ILE A 75 -0.84 10.52 -8.86
N HIS A 76 -0.58 11.26 -7.77
CA HIS A 76 0.52 12.21 -7.67
C HIS A 76 1.91 11.56 -7.80
N LEU A 77 2.14 10.42 -7.13
CA LEU A 77 3.40 9.65 -7.26
C LEU A 77 3.57 9.06 -8.66
N LEU A 78 2.47 8.86 -9.39
CA LEU A 78 2.48 8.34 -10.75
C LEU A 78 2.70 9.43 -11.80
N GLN A 79 2.56 10.73 -11.48
CA GLN A 79 2.76 11.80 -12.47
C GLN A 79 4.20 11.81 -13.01
N ASP A 80 5.19 11.69 -12.13
CA ASP A 80 6.60 11.66 -12.52
C ASP A 80 6.91 10.42 -13.36
N LYS A 81 6.38 9.25 -12.93
CA LYS A 81 6.49 8.00 -13.69
C LYS A 81 5.85 8.09 -15.07
N ARG A 82 4.70 8.77 -15.20
CA ARG A 82 4.02 8.97 -16.48
C ARG A 82 4.80 9.84 -17.45
N ILE A 83 5.58 10.80 -16.96
CA ILE A 83 6.46 11.60 -17.81
C ILE A 83 7.59 10.72 -18.36
N GLU A 84 8.17 9.86 -17.53
CA GLU A 84 9.18 8.89 -17.93
C GLU A 84 8.61 7.87 -18.94
N ASP A 85 7.45 7.28 -18.63
CA ASP A 85 6.76 6.33 -19.52
C ASP A 85 6.41 6.98 -20.86
N LYS A 86 6.01 8.26 -20.88
CA LYS A 86 5.78 9.01 -22.12
C LYS A 86 7.06 9.12 -22.95
N ASN A 87 8.19 9.46 -22.34
CA ASN A 87 9.46 9.58 -23.05
C ASN A 87 9.92 8.22 -23.59
N ASN A 88 9.74 7.15 -22.81
CA ASN A 88 10.03 5.78 -23.24
C ASN A 88 9.16 5.35 -24.42
N ALA A 89 7.86 5.70 -24.39
CA ALA A 89 6.93 5.41 -25.48
C ALA A 89 7.31 6.15 -26.77
N LEU A 90 7.63 7.45 -26.69
CA LEU A 90 8.07 8.25 -27.84
C LEU A 90 9.36 7.69 -28.48
N LYS A 91 10.30 7.23 -27.65
CA LYS A 91 11.52 6.56 -28.11
C LYS A 91 11.24 5.22 -28.80
N ALA A 92 10.28 4.45 -28.28
CA ALA A 92 9.92 3.14 -28.83
C ALA A 92 9.28 3.23 -30.22
N ILE A 93 8.53 4.32 -30.49
CA ILE A 93 7.89 4.57 -31.80
C ILE A 93 8.78 5.37 -32.76
N GLY A 94 9.98 5.80 -32.34
CA GLY A 94 10.95 6.50 -33.17
C GLY A 94 10.61 7.96 -33.46
N GLU A 95 9.76 8.59 -32.66
CA GLU A 95 9.41 10.02 -32.81
C GLU A 95 10.45 10.96 -32.19
N ILE A 96 11.39 10.44 -31.38
CA ILE A 96 12.60 11.12 -30.89
C ILE A 96 13.74 10.10 -30.73
#